data_AF-A0A1M5I4Y9-F1
#
_entry.id   AF-A0A1M5I4Y9-F1
#
_cell.length_a   1.000
_cell.length_b   1.000
_cell.length_c   1.000
_cell.angle_alpha   90.00
_cell.angle_beta   90.00
_cell.angle_gamma   90.00
#
_symmetry.space_group_name_H-M   'P 1'
#
loop_
_entity.id
_entity.type
_entity.pdbx_description
1 polymer ?
#
loop_
_entity_poly.entity_id
_entity_poly.type
_entity_poly.pdbx_seq_one_letter_code
_entity_poly.pdbx_strand_id
1 'polypeptide(L)'
;MDGAPPRDGADLLRTAAGRLEALAARTTPGDWRVAGLLASRPEVVAHAPGGGTEHVAEARAGTGAWIAALSPALAAPLAAWLHAAAREPVDPAAEAFARALLARLP
;
A
#
# COMPACT_ATOMS: atom_id res chain seq x y z
N MET A 1 18.41 -9.89 -27.61
CA MET A 1 18.78 -9.68 -26.20
C MET A 1 18.34 -8.27 -25.86
N ASP A 2 17.05 -8.08 -25.57
CA ASP A 2 16.49 -6.77 -25.21
C ASP A 2 16.74 -6.55 -23.72
N GLY A 3 17.93 -6.04 -23.40
CA GLY A 3 18.25 -5.55 -22.07
C GLY A 3 17.85 -4.09 -21.99
N ALA A 4 16.62 -3.81 -21.55
CA ALA A 4 16.30 -2.46 -21.09
C ALA A 4 17.40 -2.04 -20.09
N PRO A 5 17.96 -0.83 -20.20
CA PRO A 5 19.01 -0.39 -19.29
C PRO A 5 18.53 -0.56 -17.83
N PRO A 6 19.42 -0.90 -16.89
CA PRO A 6 19.04 -1.02 -15.50
C PRO A 6 18.35 0.29 -15.09
N ARG A 7 17.10 0.19 -14.61
CA ARG A 7 16.40 1.38 -14.11
C ARG A 7 17.27 2.00 -13.03
N ASP A 8 17.50 3.29 -13.17
CA ASP A 8 18.13 4.09 -12.12
C ASP A 8 17.38 3.89 -10.80
N GLY A 9 18.09 3.88 -9.67
CA GLY A 9 17.49 3.63 -8.36
C GLY A 9 16.37 4.63 -8.08
N ALA A 10 16.60 5.90 -8.40
CA ALA A 10 15.59 6.95 -8.27
C ALA A 10 14.37 6.72 -9.18
N ASP A 11 14.54 6.22 -10.41
CA ASP A 11 13.43 5.87 -11.31
C ASP A 11 12.59 4.71 -10.76
N LEU A 12 13.24 3.73 -10.14
CA LEU A 12 12.59 2.59 -9.51
C LEU A 12 11.68 3.04 -8.35
N LEU A 13 12.16 3.95 -7.49
CA LEU A 13 11.39 4.54 -6.39
C LEU A 13 10.19 5.35 -6.91
N ARG A 14 10.39 6.21 -7.92
CA ARG A 14 9.28 7.00 -8.53
C ARG A 14 8.25 6.09 -9.19
N THR A 15 8.67 5.01 -9.82
CA THR A 15 7.76 4.01 -10.40
C THR A 15 6.94 3.32 -9.33
N ALA A 16 7.56 2.93 -8.21
CA ALA A 16 6.88 2.31 -7.08
C ALA A 16 5.83 3.26 -6.46
N ALA A 17 6.19 4.54 -6.29
CA ALA A 17 5.28 5.57 -5.79
C ALA A 17 4.03 5.72 -6.67
N GLY A 18 4.21 5.93 -7.98
CA GLY A 18 3.10 6.11 -8.91
C GLY A 18 2.18 4.88 -9.01
N ARG A 19 2.74 3.66 -8.98
CA ARG A 19 1.92 2.44 -8.99
C ARG A 19 1.16 2.22 -7.69
N LEU A 20 1.74 2.61 -6.55
CA LEU A 20 1.06 2.57 -5.26
C LEU A 20 -0.14 3.53 -5.22
N GLU A 21 0.06 4.77 -5.67
CA GLU A 21 -1.02 5.76 -5.79
C GLU A 21 -2.13 5.28 -6.73
N ALA A 22 -1.75 4.71 -7.89
CA ALA A 22 -2.71 4.16 -8.84
C ALA A 22 -3.52 2.98 -8.26
N LEU A 23 -2.92 2.15 -7.41
CA LEU A 23 -3.64 1.10 -6.68
C LEU A 23 -4.60 1.69 -5.67
N ALA A 24 -4.15 2.65 -4.87
CA ALA A 24 -4.98 3.27 -3.84
C ALA A 24 -6.20 4.00 -4.42
N ALA A 25 -6.03 4.69 -5.56
CA ALA A 25 -7.11 5.43 -6.22
C ALA A 25 -8.30 4.56 -6.67
N ARG A 26 -8.11 3.24 -6.81
CA ARG A 26 -9.16 2.27 -7.19
C ARG A 26 -9.57 1.33 -6.05
N THR A 27 -9.11 1.60 -4.83
CA THR A 27 -9.41 0.78 -3.64
C THR A 27 -10.42 1.52 -2.75
N THR A 28 -11.30 0.79 -2.06
CA THR A 28 -12.31 1.36 -1.15
C THR A 28 -11.67 2.36 -0.16
N PRO A 29 -12.06 3.66 -0.20
CA PRO A 29 -11.47 4.68 0.65
C PRO A 29 -12.05 4.64 2.07
N GLY A 30 -11.44 5.40 2.98
CA GLY A 30 -11.93 5.58 4.34
C GLY A 30 -11.03 4.95 5.40
N ASP A 31 -11.47 5.05 6.65
CA ASP A 31 -10.76 4.48 7.80
C ASP A 31 -11.12 2.99 7.92
N TRP A 32 -10.16 2.12 7.63
CA TRP A 32 -10.37 0.67 7.69
C TRP A 32 -10.21 0.19 9.13
N ARG A 33 -11.25 -0.44 9.67
CA ARG A 33 -11.27 -0.93 11.04
C ARG A 33 -11.56 -2.42 11.07
N VAL A 34 -10.97 -3.10 12.04
CA VAL A 34 -11.36 -4.47 12.36
C VAL A 34 -12.70 -4.43 13.10
N ALA A 35 -13.68 -5.14 12.57
CA ALA A 35 -15.01 -5.32 13.12
C ALA A 35 -15.36 -6.80 13.24
N GLY A 36 -16.60 -7.10 13.63
CA GLY A 36 -17.10 -8.46 13.80
C GLY A 36 -17.04 -8.95 15.25
N LEU A 37 -18.10 -9.60 15.70
CA LEU A 37 -18.25 -10.11 17.08
C LEU A 37 -17.57 -11.49 17.26
N LEU A 38 -17.19 -12.15 16.17
CA LEU A 38 -16.60 -13.48 16.18
C LEU A 38 -15.08 -13.39 16.15
N ALA A 39 -14.43 -13.76 17.25
CA ALA A 39 -12.97 -13.76 17.39
C ALA A 39 -12.24 -14.57 16.30
N SER A 40 -12.90 -15.56 15.68
CA SER A 40 -12.32 -16.41 14.64
C SER A 40 -12.47 -15.86 13.22
N ARG A 41 -13.38 -14.90 13.00
CA ARG A 41 -13.70 -14.32 11.68
C ARG A 41 -13.91 -12.81 11.82
N PRO A 42 -12.83 -12.06 12.11
CA PRO A 42 -12.86 -10.61 12.05
C PRO A 42 -13.16 -10.14 10.63
N GLU A 43 -13.95 -9.08 10.53
CA GLU A 43 -14.20 -8.35 9.29
C GLU A 43 -13.32 -7.10 9.25
N VAL A 44 -12.98 -6.63 8.06
CA VAL A 44 -12.40 -5.31 7.84
C VAL A 44 -13.45 -4.45 7.15
N VAL A 45 -13.79 -3.33 7.77
CA VAL A 45 -14.84 -2.41 7.33
C VAL A 45 -14.23 -1.03 7.13
N ALA A 46 -14.48 -0.44 5.97
CA ALA A 46 -14.13 0.95 5.68
C ALA A 46 -15.19 1.88 6.23
N HIS A 47 -14.78 2.90 6.98
CA HIS A 47 -15.65 3.96 7.48
C HIS A 47 -15.42 5.25 6.68
N ALA A 48 -16.46 5.70 5.99
CA ALA A 48 -16.45 6.94 5.22
C ALA A 48 -16.66 8.16 6.15
N PRO A 49 -16.09 9.33 5.82
CA PRO A 49 -16.29 10.57 6.60
C PRO A 49 -17.76 10.99 6.76
N GLY A 50 -18.64 10.57 5.84
CA GLY A 50 -20.09 10.81 5.89
C GLY A 50 -20.89 9.80 6.72
N GLY A 51 -20.22 8.92 7.48
CA GLY A 51 -20.86 7.92 8.35
C GLY A 51 -21.26 6.62 7.66
N GLY A 52 -21.06 6.49 6.35
CA GLY A 52 -21.26 5.23 5.62
C GLY A 52 -20.18 4.20 5.95
N THR A 53 -20.54 2.92 5.86
CA THR A 53 -19.60 1.80 6.06
C THR A 53 -19.66 0.84 4.88
N GLU A 54 -18.51 0.30 4.48
CA GLU A 54 -18.41 -0.69 3.41
C GLU A 54 -17.53 -1.87 3.88
N HIS A 55 -18.00 -3.10 3.68
CA HIS A 55 -17.22 -4.29 4.00
C HIS A 55 -16.10 -4.47 2.96
N VAL A 56 -14.85 -4.57 3.43
CA VAL A 56 -13.65 -4.69 2.59
C VAL A 56 -13.19 -6.14 2.48
N ALA A 57 -13.09 -6.85 3.61
CA ALA A 57 -12.55 -8.21 3.63
C ALA A 57 -12.98 -9.00 4.87
N GLU A 58 -13.25 -10.30 4.69
CA GLU A 58 -13.27 -11.25 5.80
C GLU A 58 -11.83 -11.72 6.06
N ALA A 59 -11.37 -11.63 7.31
CA ALA A 59 -10.01 -11.95 7.69
C ALA A 59 -9.92 -13.17 8.61
N ARG A 60 -8.76 -13.83 8.60
CA ARG A 60 -8.38 -14.78 9.65
C ARG A 60 -7.94 -14.02 10.90
N ALA A 61 -8.05 -14.66 12.06
CA ALA A 61 -7.55 -14.12 13.32
C ALA A 61 -6.08 -13.68 13.18
N GLY A 62 -5.78 -12.44 13.57
CA GLY A 62 -4.44 -11.83 13.46
C GLY A 62 -4.12 -11.18 12.11
N THR A 63 -4.84 -11.48 11.02
CA THR A 63 -4.60 -10.86 9.70
C THR A 63 -5.38 -9.56 9.51
N GLY A 64 -6.56 -9.43 10.14
CA GLY A 64 -7.40 -8.23 10.01
C GLY A 64 -6.68 -6.94 10.43
N ALA A 65 -5.86 -7.01 11.49
CA ALA A 65 -5.05 -5.88 11.95
C ALA A 65 -4.02 -5.43 10.91
N TRP A 66 -3.37 -6.37 10.22
CA TRP A 66 -2.42 -6.06 9.14
C TRP A 66 -3.11 -5.39 7.95
N ILE A 67 -4.28 -5.89 7.56
CA ILE A 67 -5.07 -5.33 6.43
C ILE A 67 -5.53 -3.90 6.77
N ALA A 68 -6.07 -3.69 7.97
CA ALA A 68 -6.53 -2.38 8.42
C ALA A 68 -5.37 -1.37 8.52
N ALA A 69 -4.24 -1.78 9.08
CA ALA A 69 -3.06 -0.93 9.23
C ALA A 69 -2.43 -0.54 7.87
N LEU A 70 -2.42 -1.46 6.89
CA LEU A 70 -1.88 -1.23 5.55
C LEU A 70 -2.94 -0.80 4.53
N SER A 71 -4.00 -0.14 5.00
CA SER A 71 -5.08 0.38 4.15
C SER A 71 -4.61 1.43 3.14
N PRO A 72 -5.42 1.77 2.12
CA PRO A 72 -5.10 2.78 1.11
C PRO A 72 -4.73 4.16 1.69
N ALA A 73 -5.11 4.45 2.94
CA ALA A 73 -4.74 5.69 3.63
C ALA A 73 -3.22 5.91 3.74
N LEU A 74 -2.41 4.83 3.74
CA LEU A 74 -0.95 4.94 3.75
C LEU A 74 -0.33 5.23 2.38
N ALA A 75 -1.09 5.14 1.28
CA ALA A 75 -0.52 5.25 -0.06
C ALA A 75 0.10 6.62 -0.33
N ALA A 76 -0.61 7.71 -0.03
CA ALA A 76 -0.10 9.06 -0.23
C ALA A 76 1.17 9.37 0.59
N PRO A 77 1.22 9.14 1.92
CA PRO A 77 2.46 9.39 2.68
C PRO A 77 3.62 8.48 2.25
N LEU A 78 3.36 7.22 1.88
CA LEU A 78 4.41 6.32 1.37
C LEU A 78 4.92 6.73 -0.01
N ALA A 79 4.05 7.16 -0.92
CA ALA A 79 4.44 7.67 -2.23
C ALA A 79 5.26 8.95 -2.09
N ALA A 80 4.86 9.87 -1.21
CA ALA A 80 5.63 11.07 -0.89
C ALA A 80 7.02 10.73 -0.32
N TRP A 81 7.11 9.74 0.58
CA TRP A 81 8.40 9.25 1.10
C TRP A 81 9.28 8.66 -0.02
N LEU A 82 8.72 7.83 -0.91
CA LEU A 82 9.45 7.26 -2.04
C LEU A 82 9.95 8.35 -3.01
N HIS A 83 9.13 9.37 -3.28
CA HIS A 83 9.55 10.51 -4.08
C HIS A 83 10.67 11.32 -3.43
N ALA A 84 10.61 11.53 -2.11
CA ALA A 84 11.66 12.22 -1.37
C ALA A 84 12.97 11.42 -1.33
N ALA A 85 12.88 10.09 -1.24
CA ALA A 85 14.02 9.16 -1.21
C ALA A 85 14.64 8.92 -2.60
N ALA A 86 13.97 9.32 -3.70
CA ALA A 86 14.44 9.17 -5.07
C ALA A 86 15.52 10.21 -5.43
N ARG A 87 16.58 10.28 -4.62
CA ARG A 87 17.76 11.13 -4.79
C ARG A 87 19.01 10.27 -4.73
N GLU A 88 19.95 10.51 -5.62
CA GLU A 88 21.19 9.74 -5.65
C GLU A 88 22.21 10.23 -4.61
N PRO A 89 22.94 9.33 -3.93
CA PRO A 89 22.77 7.87 -3.98
C PRO A 89 21.49 7.41 -3.25
N VAL A 90 20.75 6.48 -3.85
CA VAL A 90 19.52 5.94 -3.24
C VAL A 90 19.81 5.12 -1.99
N ASP A 91 18.99 5.29 -0.96
CA ASP A 91 19.01 4.49 0.26
C ASP A 91 18.72 3.01 -0.07
N PRO A 92 19.61 2.05 0.29
CA PRO A 92 19.41 0.63 0.01
C PRO A 92 18.12 0.03 0.57
N ALA A 93 17.64 0.51 1.72
CA ALA A 93 16.38 0.06 2.32
C ALA A 93 15.17 0.58 1.54
N ALA A 94 15.23 1.81 1.02
CA ALA A 94 14.19 2.35 0.15
C ALA A 94 14.13 1.59 -1.19
N GLU A 95 15.28 1.25 -1.75
CA GLU A 95 15.36 0.41 -2.96
C GLU A 95 14.80 -0.99 -2.71
N ALA A 96 15.18 -1.64 -1.61
CA ALA A 96 14.67 -2.96 -1.24
C ALA A 96 13.16 -2.95 -1.05
N PHE A 97 12.62 -1.93 -0.37
CA PHE A 97 11.18 -1.75 -0.21
C PHE A 97 10.48 -1.58 -1.56
N ALA A 98 10.99 -0.70 -2.43
CA ALA A 98 10.38 -0.42 -3.73
C ALA A 98 10.41 -1.66 -4.64
N ARG A 99 11.49 -2.45 -4.63
CA ARG A 99 11.55 -3.75 -5.33
C ARG A 99 10.50 -4.73 -4.78
N ALA A 100 10.40 -4.85 -3.46
CA ALA A 100 9.43 -5.74 -2.83
C ALA A 100 7.98 -5.33 -3.14
N LEU A 101 7.70 -4.02 -3.18
CA LEU A 101 6.41 -3.46 -3.53
C LEU A 101 6.07 -3.74 -5.00
N LEU A 102 6.99 -3.42 -5.92
CA LEU A 102 6.78 -3.63 -7.36
C LEU A 102 6.60 -5.10 -7.75
N ALA A 103 7.17 -6.04 -6.99
CA ALA A 103 6.96 -7.47 -7.19
C ALA A 103 5.55 -7.96 -6.78
N ARG A 104 4.80 -7.15 -6.01
CA ARG A 104 3.47 -7.51 -5.46
C ARG A 104 2.34 -6.67 -6.05
N LEU A 105 2.64 -5.45 -6.50
CA LEU A 105 1.65 -4.60 -7.16
C LEU A 105 1.21 -5.24 -8.49
N PRO A 106 -0.09 -5.20 -8.81
CA PRO A 106 -0.64 -5.72 -10.07
C PRO A 106 -0.23 -4.88 -11.29
#